data_AF-A0A9D1CRB6-F1
#
_entry.id   AF-A0A9D1CRB6-F1
#
_cell.length_a   1.000
_cell.length_b   1.000
_cell.length_c   1.000
_cell.angle_alpha   90.00
_cell.angle_beta   90.00
_cell.angle_gamma   90.00
#
_symmetry.space_group_name_H-M   'P 1'
#
loop_
_entity.id
_entity.type
_entity.pdbx_description
1 polymer ?
#
loop_
_entity_poly.entity_id
_entity_poly.type
_entity_poly.pdbx_seq_one_letter_code
_entity_poly.pdbx_strand_id
1 'polypeptide(L)'
;MQGYDRAAAQAHILRAIDRREHRAFAHELEDLVREAIELDLAFMVESGAVDANGWCGENCYDDDEAFEYILDGLVRKHGYDEETAVRLGAFVDDYMDAQQDYMESAGLLEWE
;
A
#
# COMPACT_ATOMS: atom_id res chain seq x y z
N MET A 1 -7.36 1.67 -11.08
CA MET A 1 -6.59 0.69 -11.87
C MET A 1 -7.51 -0.40 -12.38
N GLN A 2 -7.58 -0.60 -13.70
CA GLN A 2 -8.41 -1.66 -14.27
C GLN A 2 -7.83 -3.03 -13.91
N GLY A 3 -8.69 -4.00 -13.56
CA GLY A 3 -8.25 -5.36 -13.22
C GLY A 3 -7.72 -5.54 -11.79
N TYR A 4 -7.46 -4.47 -11.04
CA TYR A 4 -7.06 -4.56 -9.64
C TYR A 4 -8.23 -4.98 -8.73
N ASP A 5 -8.17 -6.20 -8.19
CA ASP A 5 -9.10 -6.70 -7.18
C ASP A 5 -8.57 -6.38 -5.77
N ARG A 6 -9.23 -5.46 -5.07
CA ARG A 6 -8.84 -5.03 -3.72
C ARG A 6 -8.95 -6.13 -2.68
N ALA A 7 -9.95 -7.01 -2.79
CA ALA A 7 -10.14 -8.08 -1.83
C ALA A 7 -9.09 -9.18 -2.01
N ALA A 8 -8.75 -9.49 -3.27
CA ALA A 8 -7.66 -10.41 -3.57
C ALA A 8 -6.31 -9.85 -3.12
N ALA A 9 -6.04 -8.57 -3.39
CA ALA A 9 -4.83 -7.88 -2.93
C ALA A 9 -4.70 -7.93 -1.40
N GLN A 10 -5.74 -7.52 -0.68
CA GLN A 10 -5.74 -7.54 0.78
C GLN A 10 -5.46 -8.94 1.34
N ALA A 11 -6.09 -9.97 0.77
CA ALA A 11 -5.88 -11.35 1.19
C ALA A 11 -4.46 -11.85 0.87
N HIS A 12 -3.87 -11.40 -0.24
CA HIS A 12 -2.49 -11.71 -0.63
C HIS A 12 -1.49 -11.08 0.33
N ILE A 13 -1.61 -9.77 0.55
CA ILE A 13 -0.72 -8.98 1.41
C ILE A 13 -0.79 -9.48 2.85
N LEU A 14 -1.99 -9.77 3.39
CA LEU A 14 -2.15 -10.32 4.74
C LEU A 14 -1.49 -11.70 4.94
N ARG A 15 -1.23 -12.44 3.86
CA ARG A 15 -0.48 -13.71 3.90
C ARG A 15 1.02 -13.50 3.80
N ALA A 16 1.46 -12.43 3.13
CA ALA A 16 2.87 -12.08 2.95
C ALA A 16 3.47 -11.43 4.21
N ILE A 17 2.72 -10.58 4.91
CA ILE A 17 3.20 -9.84 6.08
C ILE A 17 3.49 -10.76 7.29
N ASP A 18 4.68 -10.60 7.90
CA ASP A 18 5.01 -11.29 9.15
C ASP A 18 4.36 -10.62 10.37
N ARG A 19 3.31 -11.26 10.87
CA ARG A 19 2.56 -10.83 12.07
C ARG A 19 3.42 -10.71 13.34
N ARG A 20 4.56 -11.40 13.41
CA ARG A 20 5.46 -11.35 14.59
C ARG A 20 6.24 -10.06 14.64
N GLU A 21 6.66 -9.57 13.47
CA GLU A 21 7.36 -8.29 13.31
C GLU A 21 6.38 -7.14 13.57
N HIS A 22 5.16 -7.25 13.07
CA HIS A 22 4.09 -6.26 13.24
C HIS A 22 3.16 -6.50 14.43
N ARG A 23 3.66 -7.15 15.50
CA ARG A 23 2.82 -7.51 16.66
C ARG A 23 2.15 -6.32 17.34
N ALA A 24 2.70 -5.11 17.20
CA ALA A 24 2.13 -3.89 17.74
C ALA A 24 0.76 -3.58 17.14
N PHE A 25 0.54 -3.99 15.89
CA PHE A 25 -0.68 -3.75 15.11
C PHE A 25 -1.54 -5.01 14.96
N ALA A 26 -1.29 -6.06 15.75
CA ALA A 26 -1.94 -7.37 15.54
C ALA A 26 -3.48 -7.34 15.56
N HIS A 27 -4.07 -6.37 16.26
CA HIS A 27 -5.53 -6.21 16.35
C HIS A 27 -6.14 -5.39 15.21
N GLU A 28 -5.33 -4.67 14.45
CA GLU A 28 -5.76 -3.73 13.41
C GLU A 28 -5.07 -3.96 12.07
N LEU A 29 -4.22 -4.98 11.97
CA LEU A 29 -3.43 -5.29 10.77
C LEU A 29 -4.30 -5.41 9.51
N GLU A 30 -5.48 -6.00 9.63
CA GLU A 30 -6.42 -6.13 8.52
C GLU A 30 -6.95 -4.77 8.04
N ASP A 31 -7.24 -3.86 8.97
CA ASP A 31 -7.65 -2.50 8.67
C ASP A 31 -6.49 -1.68 8.10
N LEU A 32 -5.28 -1.81 8.65
CA LEU A 32 -4.09 -1.14 8.14
C LEU A 32 -3.77 -1.55 6.70
N VAL A 33 -3.83 -2.85 6.36
CA VAL A 33 -3.62 -3.30 4.99
C VAL A 33 -4.69 -2.76 4.05
N ARG A 34 -5.97 -2.80 4.45
CA ARG A 34 -7.05 -2.22 3.63
C ARG A 34 -6.79 -0.74 3.35
N GLU A 35 -6.38 -0.01 4.37
CA GLU A 35 -6.21 1.44 4.32
C GLU A 35 -4.95 1.83 3.56
N ALA A 36 -3.87 1.05 3.66
CA ALA A 36 -2.69 1.20 2.83
C ALA A 36 -3.04 1.02 1.35
N ILE A 37 -3.81 -0.01 0.98
CA ILE A 37 -4.32 -0.20 -0.39
C ILE A 37 -5.14 1.01 -0.86
N GLU A 38 -6.01 1.54 -0.01
CA GLU A 38 -6.84 2.70 -0.36
C GLU A 38 -6.01 3.96 -0.60
N LEU A 39 -5.02 4.22 0.26
CA LEU A 39 -4.11 5.36 0.15
C LEU A 39 -3.19 5.22 -1.07
N ASP A 40 -2.64 4.05 -1.29
CA ASP A 40 -1.77 3.75 -2.42
C ASP A 40 -2.50 3.93 -3.77
N LEU A 41 -3.69 3.35 -3.91
CA LEU A 41 -4.51 3.54 -5.11
C LEU A 41 -4.94 5.01 -5.31
N ALA A 42 -5.13 5.77 -4.23
CA ALA A 42 -5.39 7.21 -4.31
C ALA A 42 -4.15 7.96 -4.79
N PHE A 43 -2.98 7.67 -4.20
CA PHE A 43 -1.70 8.24 -4.60
C PHE A 43 -1.42 7.99 -6.08
N MET A 44 -1.60 6.76 -6.58
CA MET A 44 -1.41 6.45 -8.00
C MET A 44 -2.25 7.36 -8.93
N VAL A 45 -3.48 7.69 -8.53
CA VAL A 45 -4.35 8.58 -9.31
C VAL A 45 -3.97 10.05 -9.13
N GLU A 46 -3.64 10.47 -7.91
CA GLU A 46 -3.28 11.85 -7.57
C GLU A 46 -1.93 12.27 -8.17
N SER A 47 -0.95 11.36 -8.18
CA SER A 47 0.35 11.56 -8.80
C SER A 47 0.30 11.48 -10.33
N GLY A 48 -0.79 10.95 -10.90
CA GLY A 48 -0.93 10.75 -12.34
C GLY A 48 -0.19 9.53 -12.87
N ALA A 49 0.26 8.62 -12.00
CA ALA A 49 0.76 7.29 -12.38
C ALA A 49 -0.34 6.42 -13.01
N VAL A 50 -1.58 6.64 -12.58
CA VAL A 50 -2.79 6.01 -13.09
C VAL A 50 -3.80 7.10 -13.48
N ASP A 51 -4.40 6.99 -14.66
CA ASP A 51 -5.43 7.93 -15.11
C ASP A 51 -6.79 7.71 -14.41
N ALA A 52 -7.74 8.63 -14.64
CA ALA A 52 -9.08 8.55 -14.05
C ALA A 52 -9.89 7.30 -14.48
N ASN A 53 -9.49 6.63 -15.57
CA ASN A 53 -10.11 5.40 -16.05
C ASN A 53 -9.40 4.14 -15.54
N GLY A 54 -8.26 4.29 -14.85
CA GLY A 54 -7.48 3.20 -14.29
C GLY A 54 -6.39 2.63 -15.20
N TRP A 55 -5.98 3.35 -16.25
CA TRP A 55 -4.86 3.01 -17.14
C TRP A 55 -3.56 3.66 -16.69
N CYS A 56 -2.44 3.27 -17.29
CA CYS A 56 -1.16 3.97 -17.14
C CYS A 56 -1.33 5.46 -17.50
N GLY A 57 -0.94 6.33 -16.57
CA GLY A 57 -1.04 7.78 -16.72
C GLY A 57 0.20 8.39 -17.40
N GLU A 58 0.38 9.70 -17.21
CA GLU A 58 1.48 10.45 -17.83
C GLU A 58 2.76 10.45 -16.97
N ASN A 59 2.64 10.13 -15.68
CA ASN A 59 3.75 10.11 -14.73
C ASN A 59 4.11 8.67 -14.36
N CYS A 60 5.33 8.47 -13.85
CA CYS A 60 5.72 7.21 -13.23
C CYS A 60 5.27 7.20 -11.76
N TYR A 61 5.03 5.99 -11.24
CA TYR A 61 4.91 5.79 -9.79
C TYR A 61 6.27 6.01 -9.13
N ASP A 62 6.29 6.75 -8.03
CA ASP A 62 7.49 7.03 -7.23
C ASP A 62 7.32 6.36 -5.87
N ASP A 63 8.17 5.35 -5.59
CA ASP A 63 8.09 4.54 -4.38
C ASP A 63 8.36 5.36 -3.12
N ASP A 64 9.28 6.32 -3.17
CA ASP A 64 9.64 7.14 -2.00
C ASP A 64 8.48 8.08 -1.64
N GLU A 65 7.88 8.74 -2.64
CA GLU A 65 6.71 9.61 -2.42
C GLU A 65 5.47 8.80 -1.97
N ALA A 66 5.27 7.61 -2.53
CA ALA A 66 4.16 6.73 -2.13
C ALA A 66 4.30 6.25 -0.70
N PHE A 67 5.51 5.85 -0.29
CA PHE A 67 5.82 5.46 1.07
C PHE A 67 5.43 6.57 2.06
N GLU A 68 5.89 7.80 1.81
CA GLU A 68 5.58 8.97 2.64
C GLU A 68 4.07 9.23 2.68
N TYR A 69 3.39 9.18 1.53
CA TYR A 69 1.95 9.41 1.43
C TYR A 69 1.13 8.41 2.25
N ILE A 70 1.46 7.12 2.16
CA ILE A 70 0.75 6.05 2.87
C ILE A 70 1.03 6.16 4.37
N LEU A 71 2.29 6.34 4.76
CA LEU A 71 2.68 6.47 6.16
C LEU A 71 1.97 7.66 6.83
N ASP A 72 2.02 8.84 6.22
CA ASP A 72 1.37 10.05 6.73
C ASP A 72 -0.15 9.89 6.79
N GLY A 73 -0.75 9.26 5.77
CA GLY A 73 -2.17 8.95 5.73
C GLY A 73 -2.62 8.08 6.90
N LEU A 74 -1.89 7.00 7.18
CA LEU A 74 -2.19 6.09 8.29
C LEU A 74 -1.94 6.75 9.65
N VAL A 75 -0.80 7.44 9.83
CA VAL A 75 -0.48 8.17 11.08
C VAL A 75 -1.57 9.19 11.40
N ARG A 76 -1.98 9.98 10.41
CA ARG A 76 -3.05 10.98 10.59
C ARG A 76 -4.40 10.35 10.92
N LYS A 77 -4.73 9.23 10.27
CA LYS A 77 -6.02 8.56 10.44
C LYS A 77 -6.19 7.93 11.82
N HIS A 78 -5.13 7.31 12.34
CA HIS A 78 -5.14 6.63 13.64
C HIS A 78 -4.65 7.51 14.79
N GLY A 79 -4.05 8.67 14.50
CA GLY A 79 -3.52 9.59 15.50
C GLY A 79 -2.30 9.02 16.23
N TYR A 80 -1.46 8.28 15.51
CA TYR A 80 -0.25 7.66 16.05
C TYR A 80 0.80 8.70 16.46
N ASP A 81 1.55 8.38 17.52
CA ASP A 81 2.70 9.17 17.95
C ASP A 81 3.96 8.85 17.12
N GLU A 82 5.02 9.62 17.32
CA GLU A 82 6.28 9.44 16.57
C GLU A 82 6.89 8.04 16.76
N GLU A 83 6.80 7.45 17.94
CA GLU A 83 7.32 6.10 18.19
C GLU A 83 6.53 5.05 17.38
N THR A 84 5.20 5.18 17.34
CA THR A 84 4.34 4.28 16.59
C THR A 84 4.49 4.50 15.09
N ALA A 85 4.67 5.75 14.64
CA ALA A 85 4.94 6.07 13.24
C ALA A 85 6.22 5.40 12.71
N VAL A 86 7.30 5.35 13.51
CA VAL A 86 8.53 4.63 13.13
C VAL A 86 8.27 3.14 12.91
N ARG A 87 7.45 2.51 13.76
CA ARG A 87 7.07 1.09 13.60
C ARG A 87 6.14 0.89 12.41
N LEU A 88 5.26 1.86 12.17
CA LEU A 88 4.35 1.85 11.03
C LEU A 88 5.12 1.96 9.71
N GLY A 89 6.24 2.69 9.69
CA GLY A 89 7.13 2.74 8.53
C GLY A 89 7.60 1.36 8.08
N ALA A 90 8.01 0.49 9.02
CA ALA A 90 8.37 -0.89 8.68
C ALA A 90 7.18 -1.71 8.16
N PHE A 91 5.97 -1.42 8.63
CA PHE A 91 4.75 -2.04 8.08
C PHE A 91 4.46 -1.57 6.66
N VAL A 92 4.65 -0.28 6.37
CA VAL A 92 4.45 0.29 5.03
C VAL A 92 5.45 -0.30 4.04
N ASP A 93 6.72 -0.47 4.45
CA ASP A 93 7.77 -1.12 3.65
C ASP A 93 7.35 -2.54 3.23
N ASP A 94 7.00 -3.40 4.21
CA ASP A 94 6.51 -4.76 3.95
C ASP A 94 5.22 -4.80 3.12
N TYR A 95 4.33 -3.81 3.32
CA TYR A 95 3.12 -3.65 2.52
C TYR A 95 3.46 -3.38 1.06
N MET A 96 4.41 -2.48 0.78
CA MET A 96 4.77 -2.09 -0.59
C MET A 96 5.39 -3.26 -1.36
N ASP A 97 6.28 -4.02 -0.72
CA ASP A 97 6.84 -5.25 -1.28
C ASP A 97 5.74 -6.27 -1.63
N ALA A 98 4.81 -6.50 -0.69
CA ALA A 98 3.71 -7.44 -0.90
C ALA A 98 2.70 -6.98 -1.95
N GLN A 99 2.48 -5.67 -2.05
CA GLN A 99 1.63 -5.04 -3.06
C GLN A 99 2.23 -5.19 -4.45
N GLN A 100 3.53 -4.94 -4.60
CA GLN A 100 4.24 -5.17 -5.87
C GLN A 100 4.14 -6.64 -6.29
N ASP A 101 4.44 -7.58 -5.39
CA ASP A 101 4.33 -9.03 -5.68
C ASP A 101 2.92 -9.43 -6.11
N TYR A 102 1.88 -8.88 -5.46
CA TYR A 102 0.50 -9.08 -5.89
C TYR A 102 0.28 -8.58 -7.32
N MET A 103 0.67 -7.34 -7.61
CA MET A 103 0.47 -6.73 -8.93
C MET A 103 1.23 -7.48 -10.03
N GLU A 104 2.44 -7.98 -9.76
CA GLU A 104 3.17 -8.86 -10.67
C GLU A 104 2.41 -10.19 -10.89
N SER A 105 1.98 -10.84 -9.82
CA SER A 105 1.28 -12.13 -9.89
C SER A 105 -0.08 -12.04 -10.61
N ALA A 106 -0.72 -10.87 -10.54
CA ALA A 106 -1.98 -10.57 -11.20
C ALA A 106 -1.80 -10.09 -12.65
N GLY A 107 -0.56 -9.87 -13.11
CA GLY A 107 -0.25 -9.36 -14.45
C GLY A 107 -0.65 -7.90 -14.64
N LEU A 108 -0.61 -7.10 -13.57
CA LEU A 108 -0.93 -5.67 -13.56
C LEU A 108 0.29 -4.78 -13.77
N LEU A 109 1.50 -5.36 -13.71
CA LEU A 109 2.76 -4.68 -14.03
C LEU A 109 3.31 -5.23 -15.35
N GLU A 110 3.60 -4.34 -16.29
CA GLU A 110 4.35 -4.66 -17.50
C GLU A 110 5.82 -4.29 -17.27
N TRP A 111 6.69 -5.30 -17.17
CA TRP A 111 8.13 -5.12 -17.25
C TRP A 111 8.52 -5.14 -18.74
N GLU A 112 8.85 -3.98 -19.33
CA GLU A 112 9.46 -3.92 -20.67
C GLU A 112 10.90 -4.47 -20.68
#